data_AF-A0A5P8E8D2-F1
#
_entry.id   AF-A0A5P8E8D2-F1
#
_cell.length_a   1.000
_cell.length_b   1.000
_cell.length_c   1.000
_cell.angle_alpha   90.00
_cell.angle_beta   90.00
_cell.angle_gamma   90.00
#
_symmetry.space_group_name_H-M   'P 1'
#
loop_
_entity.id
_entity.type
_entity.pdbx_description
1 polymer ?
#
loop_
_entity_poly.entity_id
_entity_poly.type
_entity_poly.pdbx_seq_one_letter_code
_entity_poly.pdbx_strand_id
1 'polypeptide(L)' 'MKSIHKRDALRLLEDRQLHTIKVWKLSTGDILTYKDCICHSADRRRGTHKIRVPLSGVLREFRDITLFEIDELSVYL' A
#
# COMPACT_ATOMS: atom_id res chain seq x y z
N MET A 1 -5.17 3.28 18.65
CA MET A 1 -4.83 2.95 17.24
C MET A 1 -3.46 2.31 17.25
N LYS A 2 -3.29 1.12 16.66
CA LYS A 2 -1.97 0.48 16.61
C LYS A 2 -1.18 1.06 15.44
N SER A 3 0.12 1.19 15.62
CA SER A 3 1.01 1.78 14.62
C SER A 3 2.04 0.75 14.17
N ILE A 4 2.48 0.88 12.92
CA ILE A 4 3.51 0.01 12.32
C ILE A 4 4.55 0.88 11.63
N HIS A 5 5.82 0.54 11.80
CA HIS A 5 6.89 1.25 11.14
C HIS A 5 6.83 0.97 9.63
N LYS A 6 7.11 1.98 8.79
CA LYS A 6 6.97 1.89 7.33
C LYS A 6 7.66 0.67 6.73
N ARG A 7 8.86 0.34 7.21
CA ARG A 7 9.60 -0.83 6.70
C ARG A 7 8.85 -2.14 6.95
N ASP A 8 8.19 -2.26 8.10
CA ASP A 8 7.43 -3.45 8.47
C ASP A 8 6.09 -3.48 7.73
N ALA A 9 5.47 -2.33 7.51
CA ALA A 9 4.27 -2.20 6.68
C ALA A 9 4.51 -2.64 5.23
N LEU A 10 5.61 -2.20 4.61
CA LEU A 10 5.98 -2.63 3.27
C LEU A 10 6.34 -4.11 3.22
N ARG A 11 7.03 -4.62 4.26
CA ARG A 11 7.34 -6.05 4.38
C ARG A 11 6.09 -6.90 4.50
N LEU A 12 5.10 -6.44 5.27
CA LEU A 12 3.79 -7.08 5.40
C LEU A 12 3.11 -7.14 4.03
N LEU A 13 3.07 -6.02 3.32
CA LEU A 13 2.48 -5.94 1.98
C LEU A 13 3.13 -6.91 0.97
N GLU A 14 4.44 -7.16 1.07
CA GLU A 14 5.19 -8.08 0.18
C GLU A 14 4.89 -9.58 0.40
N ASP A 15 4.07 -9.98 1.39
CA ASP A 15 3.79 -11.39 1.75
C ASP A 15 2.86 -12.15 0.76
N ARG A 16 2.32 -11.43 -0.24
CA ARG A 16 1.36 -11.89 -1.26
C ARG A 16 -0.01 -12.30 -0.69
N GLN A 17 -0.35 -11.87 0.52
CA GLN A 17 -1.69 -11.97 1.09
C GLN A 17 -2.56 -10.78 0.68
N LEU A 18 -3.84 -10.86 1.05
CA LEU A 18 -4.82 -9.80 0.84
C LEU A 18 -4.68 -8.78 1.96
N HIS A 19 -4.44 -7.52 1.59
CA HIS A 19 -4.33 -6.41 2.54
C HIS A 19 -5.25 -5.25 2.15
N THR A 20 -5.75 -4.55 3.15
CA THR A 20 -6.43 -3.27 2.94
C THR A 20 -5.45 -2.14 3.21
N ILE A 21 -5.18 -1.32 2.19
CA ILE A 21 -4.26 -0.19 2.32
C ILE A 21 -4.95 1.13 2.00
N LYS A 22 -4.48 2.20 2.64
CA LYS A 22 -4.83 3.58 2.28
C LYS A 22 -3.58 4.36 1.91
N VAL A 23 -3.67 5.04 0.77
CA VAL A 23 -2.56 5.81 0.21
C VAL A 23 -3.02 7.20 -0.20
N TRP A 24 -2.12 8.17 -0.13
CA TRP A 24 -2.35 9.50 -0.68
C TRP A 24 -2.14 9.53 -2.20
N LYS A 25 -3.07 10.14 -2.93
CA LYS A 25 -2.91 10.45 -4.35
C LYS A 25 -2.17 11.76 -4.50
N LEU A 26 -0.91 11.70 -4.95
CA LEU A 26 -0.03 12.89 -5.02
C LEU A 26 -0.56 14.03 -5.89
N SER A 27 -1.34 13.74 -6.93
CA SER A 27 -1.82 14.78 -7.85
C SER A 27 -2.96 15.61 -7.29
N THR A 28 -3.78 15.05 -6.39
CA THR A 28 -5.01 15.69 -5.89
C THR A 28 -5.06 15.82 -4.38
N GLY A 29 -4.23 15.08 -3.64
CA GLY A 29 -4.32 14.99 -2.19
C GLY A 29 -5.45 14.06 -1.70
N ASP A 30 -6.15 13.37 -2.60
CA ASP A 30 -7.22 12.45 -2.19
C ASP A 30 -6.66 11.21 -1.49
N ILE A 31 -7.45 10.65 -0.58
CA ILE A 31 -7.19 9.34 0.01
C ILE A 31 -7.76 8.26 -0.92
N LEU A 32 -6.89 7.37 -1.40
CA LEU A 32 -7.29 6.16 -2.12
C LEU A 32 -7.28 4.99 -1.15
N THR A 33 -8.41 4.26 -1.11
CA THR A 33 -8.52 3.02 -0.34
C THR A 33 -8.54 1.85 -1.30
N TYR A 34 -7.62 0.91 -1.12
CA TYR A 34 -7.57 -0.36 -1.85
C TYR A 34 -7.90 -1.49 -0.88
N LYS A 35 -9.09 -2.06 -1.03
CA LYS A 35 -9.54 -3.21 -0.24
C LYS A 35 -9.06 -4.51 -0.87
N ASP A 36 -8.67 -5.46 -0.02
CA ASP A 36 -8.26 -6.81 -0.38
C ASP A 36 -7.18 -6.85 -1.49
N CYS A 37 -6.28 -5.87 -1.54
CA CYS A 37 -5.28 -5.82 -2.61
C CYS A 37 -4.12 -6.79 -2.34
N ILE A 38 -3.56 -7.37 -3.40
CA ILE A 38 -2.39 -8.24 -3.33
C ILE A 38 -1.21 -7.50 -3.92
N CYS A 39 -0.07 -7.50 -3.23
CA CYS A 39 1.18 -7.00 -3.80
C CYS A 39 1.64 -7.90 -4.95
N HIS A 40 1.82 -7.28 -6.12
CA HIS A 40 2.27 -7.96 -7.33
C HIS A 40 3.79 -7.82 -7.53
N SER A 41 4.33 -6.62 -7.30
CA SER A 41 5.76 -6.36 -7.46
C SER A 41 6.18 -5.09 -6.72
N ALA A 42 7.44 -5.02 -6.27
CA ALA A 42 8.04 -3.85 -5.66
C ALA A 42 9.27 -3.37 -6.44
N ASP A 43 9.40 -2.07 -6.69
CA ASP A 43 10.61 -1.43 -7.17
C ASP A 43 11.24 -0.61 -6.03
N ARG A 44 12.21 -1.23 -5.36
CA ARG A 44 12.90 -0.63 -4.21
C ARG A 44 13.79 0.56 -4.59
N ARG A 45 14.24 0.66 -5.84
CA ARG A 45 15.06 1.80 -6.29
C ARG A 45 14.21 3.04 -6.50
N ARG A 46 12.99 2.87 -7.01
CA ARG A 46 12.01 3.96 -7.19
C ARG A 46 11.15 4.20 -5.95
N GLY A 47 11.11 3.26 -5.01
CA GLY A 47 10.24 3.30 -3.84
C GLY A 47 8.77 3.23 -4.25
N THR A 48 8.42 2.26 -5.10
CA THR A 48 7.05 2.04 -5.56
C THR A 48 6.64 0.57 -5.40
N HIS A 49 5.35 0.36 -5.15
CA HIS A 49 4.72 -0.95 -5.15
C HIS A 49 3.57 -1.00 -6.16
N LYS A 50 3.45 -2.14 -6.83
CA LYS A 50 2.31 -2.48 -7.67
C LYS A 50 1.41 -3.45 -6.93
N ILE A 51 0.12 -3.12 -6.88
CA ILE A 51 -0.91 -3.94 -6.26
C ILE A 51 -1.93 -4.35 -7.32
N ARG A 52 -2.48 -5.55 -7.16
CA ARG A 52 -3.64 -6.03 -7.92
C ARG A 52 -4.87 -5.91 -7.04
N VAL A 53 -5.88 -5.18 -7.52
CA VAL A 53 -7.19 -5.12 -6.85
C VAL A 53 -8.02 -6.31 -7.34
N PRO A 54 -8.45 -7.26 -6.48
CA PRO A 54 -9.09 -8.50 -6.95
C PRO A 54 -10.41 -8.27 -7.68
N LEU A 55 -11.23 -7.34 -7.17
CA LEU A 55 -12.57 -7.08 -7.69
C LEU A 55 -12.55 -6.57 -9.14
N SER A 56 -11.57 -5.77 -9.51
CA SER A 56 -11.45 -5.20 -10.86
C SER A 56 -10.37 -5.87 -11.71
N GLY A 57 -9.48 -6.66 -11.09
CA GLY A 57 -8.29 -7.22 -11.73
C GLY A 57 -7.23 -6.18 -12.11
N VAL A 58 -7.47 -4.89 -11.85
CA VAL A 58 -6.60 -3.79 -12.28
C VAL A 58 -5.33 -3.75 -11.45
N LEU A 59 -4.20 -3.61 -12.14
CA LEU A 59 -2.92 -3.27 -11.52
C LEU A 59 -2.84 -1.77 -11.27
N ARG A 60 -2.50 -1.39 -10.04
CA ARG A 60 -2.25 -0.01 -9.62
C ARG A 60 -0.83 0.09 -9.09
N GLU A 61 -0.17 1.20 -9.36
CA GLU A 61 1.14 1.52 -8.79
C GLU A 61 0.99 2.72 -7.84
N PHE A 62 1.66 2.67 -6.69
CA PHE A 62 1.76 3.80 -5.76
C PHE A 62 3.19 3.95 -5.24
N ARG A 63 3.52 5.15 -4.72
CA ARG A 63 4.81 5.42 -4.07
C ARG A 63 4.77 5.07 -2.60
N ASP A 64 5.80 4.43 -2.08
CA ASP A 64 5.83 3.95 -0.69
C ASP A 64 5.65 5.05 0.35
N ILE A 65 6.07 6.29 0.01
CA ILE A 65 5.89 7.46 0.87
C ILE A 65 4.43 7.88 1.03
N THR A 66 3.54 7.44 0.16
CA THR A 66 2.11 7.80 0.23
C THR A 66 1.30 6.82 1.04
N LEU A 67 1.85 5.66 1.42
CA LEU A 67 1.22 4.68 2.29
C LEU A 67 1.18 5.20 3.73
N PHE A 68 -0.02 5.35 4.27
CA PHE A 68 -0.22 5.84 5.64
C PHE A 68 -1.06 4.89 6.51
N GLU A 69 -1.70 3.88 5.92
CA GLU A 69 -2.45 2.86 6.65
C GLU A 69 -2.39 1.50 5.93
N ILE A 70 -2.21 0.43 6.70
CA ILE A 70 -2.32 -0.97 6.24
C ILE A 70 -3.05 -1.78 7.32
N ASP A 71 -4.10 -2.50 6.96
CA ASP A 71 -4.91 -3.34 7.84
C ASP A 71 -5.28 -2.64 9.17
N GLU A 72 -5.78 -1.40 9.05
CA GLU A 72 -6.17 -0.53 10.17
C GLU A 72 -5.00 -0.08 11.07
N LEU A 73 -3.76 -0.42 10.73
CA LEU A 73 -2.54 0.05 11.38
C LEU A 73 -2.07 1.35 10.73
N SER A 74 -1.82 2.38 11.55
CA SER A 74 -1.23 3.62 11.07
C SER A 74 0.27 3.45 10.78
N VAL A 75 0.70 3.86 9.60
CA VAL A 75 2.11 3.75 9.19
C VAL A 75 2.88 4.99 9.65
N TYR A 76 3.99 4.78 10.36
CA TYR A 76 4.92 5.83 10.79
C TYR A 76 6.35 5.59 10.30
N LEU A 77 7.22 6.60 10.41
CA LEU A 77 8.61 6.59 9.96
C LEU A 77 9.60 6.13 11.03
#